data_AF-A0A0D8XX82-F1
#
_entry.id   AF-A0A0D8XX82-F1
#
_cell.length_a   1.000
_cell.length_b   1.000
_cell.length_c   1.000
_cell.angle_alpha   90.00
_cell.angle_beta   90.00
_cell.angle_gamma   90.00
#
_symmetry.space_group_name_H-M   'P 1'
#
loop_
_entity.id
_entity.type
_entity.pdbx_description
1 polymer ?
#
loop_
_entity_poly.entity_id
_entity_poly.type
_entity_poly.pdbx_seq_one_letter_code
_entity_poly.pdbx_strand_id
1 'polypeptide(L)'
;MAIVEQPEPYWCTRLSELQDAVQLSPPQEMFTVDFRDVSDLHRYISGVSGVLKVSIATSGTLHAVSVHFKALIWGNQYIDTSESTCWEQGIFPLPYPMRVCQGQVVLLKWTLKGTRFDIVVNIQSGSEVHPVRELISRGGRDYRTMNNDMLLYAISRLIPSVSKYSWNLDIDLNDEETGVVRNLPHFMIDPKDIDRTTDPNVDEGNTDLCIIVWPIRADGSVSEVFLNSLHSLRSRDDIPPSLRYCGFLTDRLSAHGVLVSSDRLSTLTRVQQSSSCGVDLSPVRMYNLLEYRDIDISTFEYQICSGEFPFLHLGEEDTQLLSKKIEVRCTSAGLVEGVLYWWQLENYSTRHDRGAFFIFKEPLPVSIGTTITITCDVYCGSILLSAEIL
;
A
#
# COMPACT_ATOMS: atom_id res chain seq x y z
N MET A 1 -23.75 -0.70 -23.25
CA MET A 1 -22.29 -0.47 -23.31
C MET A 1 -21.84 -0.26 -21.88
N ALA A 2 -21.12 -1.22 -21.30
CA ALA A 2 -20.42 -0.96 -20.05
C ALA A 2 -19.35 0.11 -20.35
N ILE A 3 -19.34 1.19 -19.58
CA ILE A 3 -18.20 2.11 -19.58
C ILE A 3 -17.05 1.28 -19.03
N VAL A 4 -16.11 0.91 -19.88
CA VAL A 4 -14.83 0.38 -19.42
C VAL A 4 -14.18 1.53 -18.68
N GLU A 5 -14.20 1.49 -17.34
CA GLU A 5 -13.46 2.44 -16.52
C GLU A 5 -12.00 2.37 -16.94
N GLN A 6 -11.52 3.43 -17.58
CA GLN A 6 -10.09 3.54 -17.84
C GLN A 6 -9.43 3.88 -16.50
N PRO A 7 -8.34 3.18 -16.12
CA PRO A 7 -7.66 3.44 -14.87
C PRO A 7 -7.19 4.90 -14.81
N GLU A 8 -7.23 5.48 -13.61
CA GLU A 8 -6.79 6.85 -13.38
C GLU A 8 -5.34 7.02 -13.86
N PRO A 9 -5.02 8.09 -14.61
CA PRO A 9 -3.69 8.27 -15.19
C PRO A 9 -2.65 8.77 -14.19
N TYR A 10 -3.05 9.00 -12.95
CA TYR A 10 -2.22 9.43 -11.84
C TYR A 10 -2.61 8.66 -10.59
N TRP A 11 -1.75 8.77 -9.57
CA TRP A 11 -2.05 8.33 -8.22
C TRP A 11 -1.90 9.53 -7.28
N CYS A 12 -2.50 9.44 -6.11
CA CYS A 12 -2.45 10.50 -5.11
C CYS A 12 -1.53 10.11 -3.95
N THR A 13 -0.73 11.07 -3.50
CA THR A 13 0.06 10.96 -2.26
C THR A 13 0.46 12.35 -1.79
N ARG A 14 0.89 12.47 -0.52
CA ARG A 14 1.46 13.71 0.00
C ARG A 14 2.95 13.73 -0.32
N LEU A 15 3.41 14.71 -1.09
CA LEU A 15 4.84 14.86 -1.41
C LEU A 15 5.71 14.96 -0.15
N SER A 16 5.20 15.55 0.93
CA SER A 16 5.89 15.66 2.21
C SER A 16 6.19 14.31 2.87
N GLU A 17 5.52 13.24 2.46
CA GLU A 17 5.73 11.87 2.96
C GLU A 17 6.76 11.10 2.13
N LEU A 18 7.23 11.67 1.01
CA LEU A 18 8.27 11.08 0.17
C LEU A 18 9.61 11.75 0.51
N GLN A 19 10.37 11.17 1.45
CA GLN A 19 11.61 11.77 1.96
C GLN A 19 12.69 12.02 0.90
N ASP A 20 12.72 11.20 -0.15
CA ASP A 20 13.68 11.27 -1.25
C ASP A 20 13.16 12.08 -2.45
N ALA A 21 11.92 12.58 -2.40
CA ALA A 21 11.36 13.39 -3.45
C ALA A 21 11.97 14.79 -3.46
N VAL A 22 12.51 15.17 -4.62
CA VAL A 22 13.10 16.50 -4.84
C VAL A 22 12.35 17.20 -5.97
N GLN A 23 11.87 18.42 -5.71
CA GLN A 23 11.30 19.27 -6.74
C GLN A 23 12.40 19.79 -7.67
N LEU A 24 12.31 19.45 -8.95
CA LEU A 24 13.29 19.88 -9.97
C LEU A 24 12.93 21.22 -10.62
N SER A 25 11.74 21.74 -10.38
CA SER A 25 11.23 23.02 -10.89
C SER A 25 10.28 23.67 -9.88
N PRO A 26 10.14 25.01 -9.90
CA PRO A 26 9.07 25.66 -9.15
C PRO A 26 7.69 25.29 -9.71
N PRO A 27 6.61 25.43 -8.91
CA PRO A 27 5.24 25.30 -9.40
C PRO A 27 4.95 26.27 -10.55
N GLN A 28 4.19 25.81 -11.54
CA GLN A 28 3.79 26.61 -12.69
C GLN A 28 2.31 26.35 -13.01
N GLU A 29 1.56 27.41 -13.28
CA GLU A 29 0.15 27.30 -13.64
C GLU A 29 -0.01 26.60 -14.99
N MET A 30 -0.83 25.55 -15.01
CA MET A 30 -1.09 24.78 -16.23
C MET A 30 -2.32 25.26 -16.98
N PHE A 31 -3.42 25.49 -16.25
CA PHE A 31 -4.67 26.07 -16.74
C PHE A 31 -5.52 26.56 -15.57
N THR A 32 -6.57 27.32 -15.88
CA THR A 32 -7.56 27.83 -14.92
C THR A 32 -8.95 27.46 -15.40
N VAL A 33 -9.86 27.15 -14.46
CA VAL A 33 -11.27 26.88 -14.73
C VAL A 33 -12.12 27.90 -13.99
N ASP A 34 -13.00 28.63 -14.68
CA ASP A 34 -14.01 29.46 -14.01
C ASP A 34 -15.30 28.65 -13.84
N PHE A 35 -15.55 28.17 -12.61
CA PHE A 35 -16.77 27.43 -12.28
C PHE A 35 -18.07 28.25 -12.42
N ARG A 36 -17.98 29.57 -12.64
CA ARG A 36 -19.14 30.44 -12.90
C ARG A 36 -19.45 30.57 -14.38
N ASP A 37 -18.49 30.25 -15.25
CA ASP A 37 -18.66 30.30 -16.71
C ASP A 37 -19.04 28.92 -17.24
N VAL A 38 -20.33 28.74 -17.52
CA VAL A 38 -20.87 27.49 -18.07
C VAL A 38 -20.24 27.16 -19.43
N SER A 39 -19.87 28.16 -20.25
CA SER A 39 -19.22 27.90 -21.54
C SER A 39 -17.80 27.37 -21.34
N ASP A 40 -17.08 27.88 -20.33
CA ASP A 40 -15.76 27.35 -19.96
C ASP A 40 -15.84 25.90 -19.47
N LEU A 41 -16.84 25.58 -18.66
CA LEU A 41 -17.09 24.20 -18.22
C LEU A 41 -17.38 23.26 -19.41
N HIS A 42 -18.24 23.66 -20.35
CA HIS A 42 -18.52 22.87 -21.55
C HIS A 42 -17.26 22.66 -22.41
N ARG A 43 -16.38 23.67 -22.47
CA ARG A 43 -15.11 23.58 -23.18
C ARG A 43 -14.23 22.47 -22.61
N TYR A 44 -14.01 22.44 -21.29
CA TYR A 44 -13.21 21.39 -20.64
C TYR A 44 -13.88 20.01 -20.68
N ILE A 45 -15.20 19.92 -20.51
CA ILE A 45 -15.94 18.66 -20.63
C ILE A 45 -15.78 18.08 -22.06
N SER A 46 -15.86 18.92 -23.09
CA SER A 46 -15.71 18.49 -24.49
C SER A 46 -14.29 18.03 -24.82
N GLY A 47 -13.31 18.57 -24.12
CA GLY A 47 -11.90 18.24 -24.27
C GLY A 47 -11.06 19.45 -24.66
N VAL A 48 -10.05 19.76 -23.84
CA VAL A 48 -9.03 20.77 -24.10
C VAL A 48 -7.65 20.15 -23.94
N SER A 49 -6.73 20.53 -24.80
CA SER A 49 -5.32 20.15 -24.68
C SER A 49 -4.43 21.37 -24.75
N GLY A 50 -3.27 21.29 -24.09
CA GLY A 50 -2.28 22.37 -24.09
C GLY A 50 -0.86 21.85 -23.96
N VAL A 51 0.09 22.79 -24.04
CA VAL A 51 1.52 22.52 -23.84
C VAL A 51 2.08 23.52 -22.84
N LEU A 52 2.64 23.02 -21.74
CA LEU A 52 3.33 23.81 -20.73
C LEU A 52 4.85 23.63 -20.88
N LYS A 53 5.59 24.75 -20.86
CA LYS A 53 7.06 24.77 -20.90
C LYS A 53 7.60 24.98 -19.49
N VAL A 54 8.17 23.94 -18.90
CA VAL A 54 8.71 23.95 -17.54
C VAL A 54 10.23 24.11 -17.59
N SER A 55 10.76 25.11 -16.91
CA SER A 55 12.21 25.31 -16.79
C SER A 55 12.74 24.58 -15.56
N ILE A 56 13.77 23.77 -15.76
CA ILE A 56 14.39 22.99 -14.69
C ILE A 56 15.29 23.89 -13.86
N ALA A 57 15.00 23.99 -12.56
CA ALA A 57 15.75 24.79 -11.59
C ALA A 57 16.96 24.04 -11.04
N THR A 58 16.86 22.72 -10.91
CA THR A 58 17.91 21.87 -10.34
C THR A 58 18.10 20.61 -11.20
N SER A 59 19.35 20.31 -11.56
CA SER A 59 19.67 19.08 -12.30
C SER A 59 19.32 17.83 -11.49
N GLY A 60 18.85 16.78 -12.15
CA GLY A 60 18.46 15.54 -11.49
C GLY A 60 17.82 14.52 -12.42
N THR A 61 17.10 13.57 -11.84
CA THR A 61 16.30 12.58 -12.60
C THR A 61 14.83 12.87 -12.39
N LEU A 62 14.12 13.20 -13.47
CA LEU A 62 12.69 13.41 -13.53
C LEU A 62 11.97 12.05 -13.57
N HIS A 63 11.24 11.72 -12.49
CA HIS A 63 10.49 10.47 -12.36
C HIS A 63 8.99 10.64 -12.59
N ALA A 64 8.43 11.79 -12.20
CA ALA A 64 7.00 12.07 -12.28
C ALA A 64 6.74 13.58 -12.38
N VAL A 65 5.51 13.94 -12.78
CA VAL A 65 4.97 15.30 -12.66
C VAL A 65 4.00 15.32 -11.49
N SER A 66 4.20 16.22 -10.53
CA SER A 66 3.24 16.45 -9.45
C SER A 66 2.32 17.63 -9.77
N VAL A 67 1.04 17.49 -9.45
CA VAL A 67 -0.01 18.46 -9.68
C VAL A 67 -0.77 18.70 -8.38
N HIS A 68 -1.05 19.97 -8.11
CA HIS A 68 -1.98 20.42 -7.07
C HIS A 68 -2.89 21.50 -7.67
N PHE A 69 -3.88 21.94 -6.92
CA PHE A 69 -4.77 23.02 -7.34
C PHE A 69 -4.89 24.09 -6.28
N LYS A 70 -5.29 25.28 -6.73
CA LYS A 70 -5.73 26.38 -5.87
C LYS A 70 -7.16 26.73 -6.24
N ALA A 71 -8.08 26.62 -5.29
CA ALA A 71 -9.48 26.93 -5.48
C ALA A 71 -9.82 28.24 -4.76
N LEU A 72 -10.24 29.25 -5.51
CA LEU A 72 -10.77 30.49 -4.94
C LEU A 72 -12.16 30.20 -4.35
N ILE A 73 -12.29 30.36 -3.03
CA ILE A 73 -13.55 30.09 -2.33
C ILE A 73 -14.39 31.35 -2.24
N TRP A 74 -13.81 32.44 -1.75
CA TRP A 74 -14.50 33.72 -1.59
C TRP A 74 -13.54 34.89 -1.47
N GLY A 75 -13.81 35.98 -2.19
CA GLY A 75 -12.96 37.19 -2.15
C GLY A 75 -11.54 36.89 -2.62
N ASN A 76 -10.58 36.90 -1.69
CA ASN A 76 -9.17 36.54 -1.92
C ASN A 76 -8.74 35.30 -1.10
N GLN A 77 -9.69 34.48 -0.65
CA GLN A 77 -9.43 33.28 0.16
C GLN A 77 -9.35 32.04 -0.75
N TYR A 78 -8.27 31.27 -0.61
CA TYR A 78 -7.99 30.10 -1.42
C TYR A 78 -7.84 28.85 -0.55
N ILE A 79 -8.33 27.72 -1.06
CA ILE A 79 -7.84 26.40 -0.67
C ILE A 79 -6.67 26.08 -1.61
N ASP A 80 -5.51 25.79 -1.05
CA ASP A 80 -4.28 25.47 -1.79
C ASP A 80 -3.83 24.08 -1.40
N THR A 81 -3.80 23.12 -2.32
CA THR A 81 -3.46 21.73 -2.02
C THR A 81 -1.98 21.39 -2.19
N SER A 82 -1.10 22.39 -2.27
CA SER A 82 0.34 22.17 -2.45
C SER A 82 1.05 21.57 -1.24
N GLU A 83 0.82 22.11 -0.05
CA GLU A 83 1.52 21.70 1.18
C GLU A 83 0.62 21.78 2.42
N SER A 84 0.90 20.95 3.43
CA SER A 84 0.26 21.00 4.75
C SER A 84 -1.28 20.98 4.74
N THR A 85 -1.87 20.24 3.80
CA THR A 85 -3.34 20.10 3.72
C THR A 85 -3.80 18.67 3.94
N CYS A 86 -5.11 18.50 4.13
CA CYS A 86 -5.72 17.16 4.11
C CYS A 86 -5.70 16.52 2.72
N TRP A 87 -5.48 17.31 1.66
CA TRP A 87 -5.47 16.86 0.28
C TRP A 87 -4.10 16.35 -0.14
N GLU A 88 -4.13 15.33 -0.98
CA GLU A 88 -2.97 14.77 -1.64
C GLU A 88 -2.71 15.45 -2.99
N GLN A 89 -1.48 15.32 -3.50
CA GLN A 89 -1.11 15.80 -4.82
C GLN A 89 -1.27 14.67 -5.84
N GLY A 90 -1.71 15.01 -7.05
CA GLY A 90 -1.77 14.08 -8.17
C GLY A 90 -0.38 13.86 -8.76
N ILE A 91 0.08 12.62 -8.83
CA ILE A 91 1.40 12.24 -9.32
C ILE A 91 1.26 11.47 -10.64
N PHE A 92 1.82 12.02 -11.70
CA PHE A 92 1.86 11.43 -13.03
C PHE A 92 3.24 10.82 -13.29
N PRO A 93 3.42 9.50 -13.08
CA PRO A 93 4.70 8.86 -13.32
C PRO A 93 5.06 8.90 -14.81
N LEU A 94 6.35 9.11 -15.11
CA LEU A 94 6.85 8.95 -16.47
C LEU A 94 7.00 7.45 -16.77
N PRO A 95 6.77 7.01 -18.03
CA PRO A 95 7.07 5.64 -18.45
C PRO A 95 8.53 5.25 -18.22
N TYR A 96 9.45 6.23 -18.31
CA TYR A 96 10.87 6.09 -18.03
C TYR A 96 11.40 7.32 -17.30
N PRO A 97 12.23 7.15 -16.26
CA PRO A 97 12.95 8.26 -15.64
C PRO A 97 13.86 8.96 -16.66
N MET A 98 13.94 10.29 -16.58
CA MET A 98 14.73 11.10 -17.52
C MET A 98 15.73 11.98 -16.78
N ARG A 99 16.99 11.97 -17.21
CA ARG A 99 17.96 12.96 -16.70
C ARG A 99 17.68 14.33 -17.29
N VAL A 100 17.65 15.34 -16.43
CA VAL A 100 17.46 16.74 -16.80
C VAL A 100 18.54 17.62 -16.19
N CYS A 101 18.93 18.66 -16.91
CA CYS A 101 19.91 19.65 -16.46
C CYS A 101 19.23 20.95 -16.06
N GLN A 102 19.79 21.65 -15.07
CA GLN A 102 19.41 23.02 -14.75
C GLN A 102 19.44 23.90 -16.02
N GLY A 103 18.39 24.70 -16.20
CA GLY A 103 18.18 25.55 -17.38
C GLY A 103 17.56 24.83 -18.58
N GLN A 104 17.46 23.50 -18.56
CA GLN A 104 16.73 22.75 -19.59
C GLN A 104 15.24 23.07 -19.52
N VAL A 105 14.58 23.07 -20.69
CA VAL A 105 13.12 23.21 -20.79
C VAL A 105 12.51 21.86 -21.10
N VAL A 106 11.56 21.43 -20.26
CA VAL A 106 10.75 20.23 -20.45
C VAL A 106 9.37 20.65 -20.97
N LEU A 107 8.86 19.93 -21.97
CA LEU A 107 7.55 20.18 -22.55
C LEU A 107 6.52 19.19 -22.00
N LEU A 108 5.53 19.68 -21.26
CA LEU A 108 4.41 18.89 -20.77
C LEU A 108 3.23 19.09 -21.70
N LYS A 109 2.75 18.02 -22.34
CA LYS A 109 1.47 18.01 -23.05
C LYS A 109 0.40 17.56 -22.07
N TRP A 110 -0.70 18.28 -21.98
CA TRP A 110 -1.80 17.92 -21.10
C TRP A 110 -3.11 17.88 -21.87
N THR A 111 -4.04 17.07 -21.40
CA THR A 111 -5.42 16.99 -21.92
C THR A 111 -6.38 16.86 -20.75
N LEU A 112 -7.41 17.70 -20.72
CA LEU A 112 -8.56 17.55 -19.83
C LEU A 112 -9.79 17.29 -20.69
N LYS A 113 -10.42 16.13 -20.53
CA LYS A 113 -11.63 15.75 -21.26
C LYS A 113 -12.57 14.95 -20.37
N GLY A 114 -13.82 15.42 -20.26
CA GLY A 114 -14.78 14.87 -19.32
C GLY A 114 -14.25 14.97 -17.89
N THR A 115 -14.06 13.83 -17.23
CA THR A 115 -13.48 13.73 -15.88
C THR A 115 -12.00 13.34 -15.89
N ARG A 116 -11.40 13.14 -17.06
CA ARG A 116 -10.04 12.62 -17.20
C ARG A 116 -9.05 13.73 -17.49
N PHE A 117 -8.02 13.81 -16.67
CA PHE A 117 -6.89 14.73 -16.82
C PHE A 117 -5.61 13.94 -17.04
N ASP A 118 -4.99 14.08 -18.21
CA ASP A 118 -3.75 13.38 -18.59
C ASP A 118 -2.60 14.36 -18.78
N ILE A 119 -1.41 13.94 -18.38
CA ILE A 119 -0.15 14.65 -18.64
C ILE A 119 0.85 13.68 -19.27
N VAL A 120 1.51 14.13 -20.33
CA VAL A 120 2.60 13.40 -20.99
C VAL A 120 3.80 14.33 -21.14
N VAL A 121 4.97 13.87 -20.70
CA VAL A 121 6.23 14.57 -20.93
C VAL A 121 6.70 14.28 -22.35
N ASN A 122 6.82 15.32 -23.18
CA ASN A 122 7.31 15.17 -24.54
C ASN A 122 8.85 15.11 -24.53
N ILE A 123 9.39 13.98 -24.93
CA ILE A 123 10.83 13.73 -24.95
C ILE A 123 11.39 14.29 -26.26
N GLN A 124 12.21 15.34 -26.19
CA GLN A 124 13.08 15.73 -27.30
C GLN A 124 14.40 14.96 -27.17
N SER A 125 14.39 13.64 -27.34
CA SER A 125 15.61 12.86 -27.52
C SER A 125 15.73 12.44 -28.98
N GLY A 126 16.87 12.74 -29.59
CA GLY A 126 17.19 12.24 -30.92
C GLY A 126 17.17 10.71 -30.91
N SER A 127 16.45 10.12 -31.86
CA SER A 127 16.62 8.76 -32.38
C SER A 127 16.57 7.54 -31.43
N GLU A 128 16.20 7.67 -30.15
CA GLU A 128 15.93 6.49 -29.31
C GLU A 128 14.42 6.20 -29.25
N VAL A 129 14.01 5.15 -29.95
CA VAL A 129 12.66 4.57 -29.85
C VAL A 129 12.55 3.96 -28.47
N HIS A 130 12.02 4.70 -27.50
CA HIS A 130 11.67 4.13 -26.21
C HIS A 130 10.52 3.12 -26.42
N PRO A 131 10.62 1.88 -25.90
CA PRO A 131 9.53 0.93 -25.99
C PRO A 131 8.28 1.52 -25.35
N VAL A 132 7.10 1.32 -25.97
CA VAL A 132 5.82 1.70 -25.37
C VAL A 132 5.64 0.87 -24.11
N ARG A 133 5.89 1.47 -22.94
CA ARG A 133 5.61 0.82 -21.65
C ARG A 133 4.24 1.28 -21.19
N GLU A 134 3.34 0.33 -21.01
CA GLU A 134 2.06 0.58 -20.39
C GLU A 134 2.27 0.87 -18.89
N LEU A 135 1.66 1.94 -18.39
CA LEU A 135 1.62 2.21 -16.96
C LEU A 135 0.60 1.26 -16.35
N ILE A 136 1.07 0.36 -15.48
CA ILE A 136 0.21 -0.56 -14.75
C ILE A 136 -0.36 0.15 -13.53
N SER A 137 -1.65 -0.01 -13.28
CA SER A 137 -2.29 0.49 -12.05
C SER A 137 -1.58 -0.05 -10.81
N ARG A 138 -1.47 0.79 -9.76
CA ARG A 138 -0.89 0.42 -8.45
C ARG A 138 -1.51 -0.86 -7.87
N GLY A 139 -2.80 -1.12 -8.11
CA GLY A 139 -3.49 -2.32 -7.66
C GLY A 139 -3.27 -3.56 -8.54
N GLY A 140 -2.70 -3.41 -9.73
CA GLY A 140 -2.48 -4.49 -10.68
C GLY A 140 -1.24 -5.33 -10.35
N ARG A 141 -0.18 -4.71 -9.79
CA ARG A 141 1.03 -5.41 -9.35
C ARG A 141 1.63 -4.73 -8.12
N ASP A 142 2.02 -5.54 -7.14
CA ASP A 142 2.71 -5.07 -5.94
C ASP A 142 4.23 -4.96 -6.18
N TYR A 143 4.63 -3.95 -6.94
CA TYR A 143 6.04 -3.67 -7.22
C TYR A 143 6.87 -3.36 -5.98
N ARG A 144 6.25 -2.86 -4.90
CA ARG A 144 6.97 -2.55 -3.68
C ARG A 144 7.48 -3.83 -3.04
N THR A 145 6.61 -4.82 -2.90
CA THR A 145 6.99 -6.13 -2.36
C THR A 145 7.98 -6.84 -3.28
N MET A 146 7.78 -6.76 -4.60
CA MET A 146 8.70 -7.40 -5.56
C MET A 146 10.10 -6.81 -5.57
N ASN A 147 10.23 -5.50 -5.34
CA ASN A 147 11.51 -4.81 -5.26
C ASN A 147 12.10 -4.82 -3.83
N ASN A 148 11.51 -5.57 -2.91
CA ASN A 148 12.00 -5.67 -1.54
C ASN A 148 13.15 -6.69 -1.44
N ASP A 149 14.37 -6.19 -1.55
CA ASP A 149 15.59 -7.00 -1.47
C ASP A 149 15.72 -7.73 -0.12
N MET A 150 15.22 -7.15 0.98
CA MET A 150 15.28 -7.76 2.31
C MET A 150 14.32 -8.95 2.43
N LEU A 151 13.10 -8.82 1.89
CA LEU A 151 12.16 -9.93 1.79
C LEU A 151 12.74 -11.04 0.90
N LEU A 152 13.23 -10.68 -0.28
CA LEU A 152 13.85 -11.64 -1.20
C LEU A 152 15.02 -12.37 -0.52
N TYR A 153 15.88 -11.64 0.18
CA TYR A 153 16.99 -12.22 0.92
C TYR A 153 16.49 -13.22 1.98
N ALA A 154 15.47 -12.86 2.75
CA ALA A 154 14.89 -13.74 3.77
C ALA A 154 14.30 -15.02 3.16
N ILE A 155 13.55 -14.91 2.06
CA ILE A 155 12.97 -16.06 1.36
C ILE A 155 14.08 -16.92 0.73
N SER A 156 15.10 -16.32 0.12
CA SER A 156 16.23 -17.07 -0.46
C SER A 156 17.03 -17.86 0.56
N ARG A 157 17.03 -17.45 1.84
CA ARG A 157 17.64 -18.25 2.93
C ARG A 157 16.81 -19.46 3.30
N LEU A 158 15.49 -19.38 3.17
CA LEU A 158 14.58 -20.50 3.34
C LEU A 158 14.65 -21.45 2.15
N ILE A 159 14.73 -20.88 0.94
CA ILE A 159 14.61 -21.56 -0.34
C ILE A 159 15.71 -21.03 -1.28
N PRO A 160 16.92 -21.63 -1.27
CA PRO A 160 18.09 -21.12 -1.98
C PRO A 160 17.95 -20.98 -3.50
N SER A 161 16.99 -21.67 -4.12
CA SER A 161 16.68 -21.55 -5.55
C SER A 161 15.93 -20.27 -5.91
N VAL A 162 15.31 -19.60 -4.94
CA VAL A 162 14.58 -18.35 -5.16
C VAL A 162 15.57 -17.22 -5.46
N SER A 163 15.34 -16.54 -6.58
CA SER A 163 16.08 -15.36 -7.01
C SER A 163 15.14 -14.21 -7.36
N LYS A 164 15.68 -13.01 -7.59
CA LYS A 164 14.88 -11.86 -8.06
C LYS A 164 14.16 -12.10 -9.39
N TYR A 165 14.60 -13.09 -10.17
CA TYR A 165 13.98 -13.47 -11.43
C TYR A 165 12.91 -14.55 -11.25
N SER A 166 12.74 -15.08 -10.04
CA SER A 166 11.73 -16.11 -9.72
C SER A 166 10.32 -15.53 -9.53
N TRP A 167 10.16 -14.20 -9.57
CA TRP A 167 8.86 -13.51 -9.59
C TRP A 167 8.16 -13.73 -10.94
N ASN A 168 7.47 -14.87 -11.10
CA ASN A 168 6.91 -15.30 -12.37
C ASN A 168 5.41 -14.98 -12.50
N LEU A 169 5.10 -13.69 -12.52
CA LEU A 169 3.75 -13.13 -12.42
C LEU A 169 2.75 -13.48 -13.54
N ASP A 170 3.13 -14.22 -14.58
CA ASP A 170 2.32 -14.39 -15.81
C ASP A 170 2.50 -15.76 -16.51
N ILE A 171 3.03 -16.80 -15.84
CA ILE A 171 3.19 -18.12 -16.47
C ILE A 171 1.89 -18.90 -16.33
N ASP A 172 1.29 -19.35 -17.45
CA ASP A 172 0.23 -20.37 -17.65
C ASP A 172 -0.53 -20.91 -16.42
N LEU A 173 -0.93 -20.04 -15.49
CA LEU A 173 -1.70 -20.43 -14.32
C LEU A 173 -3.11 -20.81 -14.79
N ASN A 174 -3.61 -21.93 -14.30
CA ASN A 174 -5.00 -22.27 -14.52
C ASN A 174 -5.93 -21.36 -13.68
N ASP A 175 -7.24 -21.46 -13.92
CA ASP A 175 -8.23 -20.62 -13.26
C ASP A 175 -8.23 -20.78 -11.72
N GLU A 176 -7.93 -21.98 -11.21
CA GLU A 176 -7.87 -22.26 -9.77
C GLU A 176 -6.63 -21.61 -9.15
N GLU A 177 -5.45 -21.75 -9.76
CA GLU A 177 -4.20 -21.11 -9.32
C GLU A 177 -4.30 -19.59 -9.35
N THR A 178 -4.81 -19.04 -10.46
CA THR A 178 -5.07 -17.60 -10.60
C THR A 178 -6.05 -17.11 -9.54
N GLY A 179 -7.07 -17.93 -9.23
CA GLY A 179 -8.06 -17.68 -8.19
C GLY A 179 -7.51 -17.69 -6.76
N VAL A 180 -6.36 -18.32 -6.51
CA VAL A 180 -5.67 -18.35 -5.20
C VAL A 180 -4.68 -17.20 -5.09
N VAL A 181 -3.87 -16.99 -6.12
CA VAL A 181 -2.79 -15.99 -6.10
C VAL A 181 -3.34 -14.56 -6.19
N ARG A 182 -4.38 -14.30 -7.01
CA ARG A 182 -5.10 -13.00 -7.12
C ARG A 182 -4.23 -11.75 -6.98
N ASN A 183 -3.20 -11.61 -7.84
CA ASN A 183 -2.25 -10.50 -7.86
C ASN A 183 -1.29 -10.40 -6.66
N LEU A 184 -1.25 -11.41 -5.80
CA LEU A 184 -0.25 -11.48 -4.74
C LEU A 184 1.13 -11.84 -5.33
N PRO A 185 2.20 -11.30 -4.74
CA PRO A 185 3.54 -11.71 -5.07
C PRO A 185 3.72 -13.21 -4.79
N HIS A 186 4.25 -13.94 -5.77
CA HIS A 186 4.45 -15.38 -5.69
C HIS A 186 5.72 -15.83 -6.41
N PHE A 187 6.23 -16.99 -6.00
CA PHE A 187 7.43 -17.63 -6.54
C PHE A 187 7.07 -19.01 -7.07
N MET A 188 7.67 -19.38 -8.20
CA MET A 188 7.66 -20.76 -8.67
C MET A 188 8.98 -21.42 -8.28
N ILE A 189 8.91 -22.57 -7.63
CA ILE A 189 10.09 -23.27 -7.10
C ILE A 189 9.99 -24.77 -7.37
N ASP A 190 11.14 -25.45 -7.31
CA ASP A 190 11.16 -26.92 -7.34
C ASP A 190 10.77 -27.44 -5.95
N PRO A 191 9.79 -28.35 -5.82
CA PRO A 191 9.43 -28.95 -4.53
C PRO A 191 10.62 -29.58 -3.78
N LYS A 192 11.69 -30.02 -4.49
CA LYS A 192 12.93 -30.52 -3.87
C LYS A 192 13.59 -29.50 -2.94
N ASP A 193 13.41 -28.20 -3.21
CA ASP A 193 13.96 -27.12 -2.38
C ASP A 193 13.28 -27.03 -1.01
N ILE A 194 12.03 -27.49 -0.90
CA ILE A 194 11.28 -27.54 0.36
C ILE A 194 11.54 -28.85 1.10
N ASP A 195 11.34 -29.98 0.42
CA ASP A 195 11.29 -31.28 1.09
C ASP A 195 12.67 -31.75 1.56
N ARG A 196 13.77 -31.18 1.04
CA ARG A 196 15.18 -31.53 1.34
C ARG A 196 15.53 -33.03 1.18
N THR A 197 14.59 -33.85 0.72
CA THR A 197 14.80 -35.26 0.39
C THR A 197 15.22 -35.37 -1.07
N THR A 198 16.53 -35.33 -1.31
CA THR A 198 17.08 -35.82 -2.57
C THR A 198 16.92 -37.33 -2.62
N ASP A 199 15.86 -37.84 -3.25
CA ASP A 199 15.89 -39.20 -3.79
C ASP A 199 16.60 -39.10 -5.16
N PRO A 200 17.81 -39.67 -5.32
CA PRO A 200 18.61 -39.52 -6.55
C PRO A 200 18.02 -40.25 -7.76
N ASN A 201 16.84 -40.86 -7.66
CA ASN A 201 16.19 -41.64 -8.71
C ASN A 201 14.97 -40.96 -9.37
N VAL A 202 14.68 -39.69 -9.07
CA VAL A 202 13.56 -38.99 -9.73
C VAL A 202 14.06 -38.33 -11.01
N ASP A 203 13.59 -38.85 -12.14
CA ASP A 203 13.81 -38.38 -13.52
C ASP A 203 13.75 -36.83 -13.59
N GLU A 204 14.83 -36.18 -14.06
CA GLU A 204 14.96 -34.72 -14.15
C GLU A 204 14.02 -34.08 -15.21
N GLY A 205 13.19 -34.88 -15.88
CA GLY A 205 12.44 -34.47 -17.06
C GLY A 205 11.07 -33.83 -16.81
N ASN A 206 10.50 -33.88 -15.59
CA ASN A 206 9.14 -33.37 -15.35
C ASN A 206 8.83 -33.10 -13.86
N THR A 207 9.59 -32.21 -13.21
CA THR A 207 9.21 -31.72 -11.88
C THR A 207 8.19 -30.59 -12.03
N ASP A 208 6.93 -30.87 -11.72
CA ASP A 208 5.88 -29.86 -11.66
C ASP A 208 6.28 -28.79 -10.62
N LEU A 209 6.46 -27.55 -11.08
CA LEU A 209 6.83 -26.43 -10.22
C LEU A 209 5.73 -26.16 -9.19
N CYS A 210 6.13 -25.81 -7.97
CA CYS A 210 5.22 -25.41 -6.91
C CYS A 210 5.18 -23.89 -6.75
N ILE A 211 4.00 -23.39 -6.39
CA ILE A 211 3.72 -21.99 -6.15
C ILE A 211 3.82 -21.72 -4.65
N ILE A 212 4.64 -20.74 -4.29
CA ILE A 212 4.67 -20.15 -2.96
C ILE A 212 4.16 -18.73 -3.04
N VAL A 213 3.27 -18.36 -2.13
CA VAL A 213 2.67 -17.03 -2.09
C VAL A 213 3.19 -16.25 -0.90
N TRP A 214 3.51 -14.99 -1.13
CA TRP A 214 3.71 -14.01 -0.07
C TRP A 214 2.35 -13.33 0.23
N PRO A 215 1.74 -13.57 1.40
CA PRO A 215 0.35 -13.17 1.64
C PRO A 215 0.21 -11.72 2.12
N ILE A 216 1.31 -11.03 2.42
CA ILE A 216 1.30 -9.66 2.93
C ILE A 216 1.37 -8.68 1.76
N ARG A 217 0.45 -7.73 1.74
CA ARG A 217 0.31 -6.71 0.70
C ARG A 217 1.23 -5.53 0.98
N ALA A 218 1.50 -4.74 -0.08
CA ALA A 218 2.27 -3.50 -0.01
C ALA A 218 1.79 -2.48 1.03
N ASP A 219 0.51 -2.53 1.41
CA ASP A 219 -0.13 -1.65 2.38
C ASP A 219 0.06 -2.13 3.84
N GLY A 220 0.77 -3.24 4.04
CA GLY A 220 1.06 -3.84 5.35
C GLY A 220 0.03 -4.87 5.83
N SER A 221 -1.12 -5.00 5.15
CA SER A 221 -2.16 -5.95 5.56
C SER A 221 -1.93 -7.34 4.99
N VAL A 222 -2.52 -8.34 5.62
CA VAL A 222 -2.61 -9.70 5.05
C VAL A 222 -3.79 -9.79 4.08
N SER A 223 -3.66 -10.63 3.06
CA SER A 223 -4.75 -10.92 2.13
C SER A 223 -5.76 -11.90 2.74
N GLU A 224 -6.90 -11.37 3.20
CA GLU A 224 -8.03 -12.16 3.75
C GLU A 224 -8.55 -13.21 2.74
N VAL A 225 -8.59 -12.83 1.46
CA VAL A 225 -9.02 -13.72 0.38
C VAL A 225 -8.06 -14.91 0.26
N PHE A 226 -6.76 -14.66 0.34
CA PHE A 226 -5.78 -15.73 0.29
C PHE A 226 -5.84 -16.61 1.54
N LEU A 227 -6.03 -16.04 2.73
CA LEU A 227 -6.18 -16.84 3.96
C LEU A 227 -7.40 -17.77 3.88
N ASN A 228 -8.52 -17.28 3.34
CA ASN A 228 -9.71 -18.11 3.10
C ASN A 228 -9.43 -19.22 2.07
N SER A 229 -8.79 -18.89 0.96
CA SER A 229 -8.38 -19.88 -0.05
C SER A 229 -7.43 -20.92 0.53
N LEU A 230 -6.44 -20.50 1.32
CA LEU A 230 -5.45 -21.38 1.94
C LEU A 230 -6.10 -22.38 2.89
N HIS A 231 -7.08 -21.93 3.68
CA HIS A 231 -7.87 -22.83 4.51
C HIS A 231 -8.60 -23.89 3.67
N SER A 232 -9.31 -23.47 2.61
CA SER A 232 -9.97 -24.42 1.71
C SER A 232 -9.00 -25.42 1.09
N LEU A 233 -7.81 -24.96 0.67
CA LEU A 233 -6.76 -25.83 0.15
C LEU A 233 -6.31 -26.83 1.21
N ARG A 234 -6.00 -26.40 2.43
CA ARG A 234 -5.57 -27.29 3.53
C ARG A 234 -6.60 -28.36 3.91
N SER A 235 -7.88 -28.09 3.71
CA SER A 235 -8.98 -29.02 4.05
C SER A 235 -9.30 -30.05 2.96
N ARG A 236 -8.74 -29.91 1.76
CA ARG A 236 -9.04 -30.76 0.60
C ARG A 236 -8.00 -31.86 0.44
N ASP A 237 -8.45 -33.04 0.05
CA ASP A 237 -7.57 -34.15 -0.33
C ASP A 237 -7.09 -34.05 -1.80
N ASP A 238 -7.81 -33.29 -2.63
CA ASP A 238 -7.54 -33.11 -4.07
C ASP A 238 -7.09 -31.66 -4.34
N ILE A 239 -5.82 -31.39 -4.01
CA ILE A 239 -5.15 -30.11 -4.20
C ILE A 239 -4.25 -30.24 -5.44
N PRO A 240 -4.28 -29.26 -6.38
CA PRO A 240 -3.32 -29.22 -7.48
C PRO A 240 -1.87 -29.34 -6.97
N PRO A 241 -1.00 -30.17 -7.59
CA PRO A 241 0.38 -30.36 -7.14
C PRO A 241 1.18 -29.05 -7.01
N SER A 242 0.91 -28.10 -7.90
CA SER A 242 1.48 -26.76 -7.89
C SER A 242 1.13 -25.96 -6.63
N LEU A 243 -0.06 -26.15 -6.04
CA LEU A 243 -0.53 -25.41 -4.87
C LEU A 243 -0.18 -26.08 -3.54
N ARG A 244 0.41 -27.29 -3.56
CA ARG A 244 0.70 -28.09 -2.37
C ARG A 244 1.48 -27.32 -1.29
N TYR A 245 2.37 -26.42 -1.69
CA TYR A 245 3.22 -25.66 -0.78
C TYR A 245 2.87 -24.17 -0.69
N CYS A 246 1.68 -23.77 -1.15
CA CYS A 246 1.27 -22.36 -1.13
C CYS A 246 1.27 -21.76 0.29
N GLY A 247 1.06 -22.59 1.32
CA GLY A 247 1.10 -22.20 2.73
C GLY A 247 2.50 -22.09 3.34
N PHE A 248 3.56 -22.47 2.63
CA PHE A 248 4.92 -22.61 3.19
C PHE A 248 5.40 -21.34 3.91
N LEU A 249 5.24 -20.15 3.32
CA LEU A 249 5.64 -18.90 3.98
C LEU A 249 4.65 -18.52 5.10
N THR A 250 3.36 -18.69 4.86
CA THR A 250 2.29 -18.43 5.83
C THR A 250 2.50 -19.20 7.14
N ASP A 251 2.98 -20.44 7.05
CA ASP A 251 3.25 -21.28 8.22
C ASP A 251 4.34 -20.75 9.16
N ARG A 252 5.08 -19.73 8.72
CA ARG A 252 6.21 -19.13 9.45
C ARG A 252 5.97 -17.66 9.77
N LEU A 253 4.77 -17.16 9.48
CA LEU A 253 4.40 -15.76 9.67
C LEU A 253 3.69 -15.54 11.00
N SER A 254 4.20 -14.57 11.76
CA SER A 254 3.55 -14.06 12.97
C SER A 254 3.29 -12.56 12.86
N ALA A 255 2.14 -12.14 13.37
CA ALA A 255 1.78 -10.74 13.51
C ALA A 255 2.17 -10.24 14.90
N HIS A 256 2.87 -9.11 14.93
CA HIS A 256 3.36 -8.46 16.15
C HIS A 256 2.84 -7.04 16.20
N GLY A 257 2.65 -6.52 17.40
CA GLY A 257 2.16 -5.16 17.58
C GLY A 257 2.73 -4.45 18.79
N VAL A 258 2.51 -3.13 18.79
CA VAL A 258 2.72 -2.24 19.94
C VAL A 258 1.53 -1.31 20.08
N LEU A 259 1.18 -0.97 21.32
CA LEU A 259 0.19 0.06 21.61
C LEU A 259 0.76 1.43 21.24
N VAL A 260 -0.05 2.29 20.62
CA VAL A 260 0.38 3.60 20.17
C VAL A 260 -0.57 4.72 20.58
N SER A 261 -0.01 5.92 20.72
CA SER A 261 -0.73 7.18 20.89
C SER A 261 -0.31 8.15 19.77
N SER A 262 -1.24 8.75 19.03
CA SER A 262 -0.95 9.65 17.90
C SER A 262 -2.11 10.61 17.60
N ASP A 263 -1.95 11.90 17.94
CA ASP A 263 -2.93 12.94 17.57
C ASP A 263 -3.23 12.97 16.06
N ARG A 264 -2.22 12.66 15.25
CA ARG A 264 -2.34 12.53 13.80
C ARG A 264 -3.26 11.37 13.41
N LEU A 265 -3.11 10.19 14.01
CA LEU A 265 -3.97 9.04 13.78
C LEU A 265 -5.42 9.35 14.17
N SER A 266 -5.63 10.01 15.30
CA SER A 266 -6.95 10.51 15.72
C SER A 266 -7.62 11.36 14.65
N THR A 267 -6.85 12.29 14.07
CA THR A 267 -7.36 13.25 13.08
C THR A 267 -7.71 12.55 11.76
N LEU A 268 -6.97 11.50 11.40
CA LEU A 268 -7.17 10.76 10.15
C LEU A 268 -8.26 9.70 10.22
N THR A 269 -8.56 9.17 11.40
CA THR A 269 -9.43 7.99 11.57
C THR A 269 -10.77 8.29 12.24
N ARG A 270 -10.95 9.51 12.78
CA ARG A 270 -12.13 9.90 13.56
C ARG A 270 -12.55 11.33 13.30
N VAL A 271 -13.85 11.58 13.46
CA VAL A 271 -14.41 12.93 13.42
C VAL A 271 -14.08 13.68 14.71
N GLN A 272 -13.37 14.79 14.60
CA GLN A 272 -12.98 15.64 15.72
C GLN A 272 -14.02 16.73 15.98
N GLN A 273 -14.56 16.80 17.20
CA GLN A 273 -15.56 17.84 17.56
C GLN A 273 -14.99 19.25 17.43
N SER A 274 -13.69 19.41 17.67
CA SER A 274 -12.98 20.69 17.52
C SER A 274 -13.00 21.22 16.08
N SER A 275 -13.23 20.36 15.09
CA SER A 275 -13.16 20.70 13.65
C SER A 275 -14.52 21.08 13.04
N SER A 276 -15.60 21.09 13.82
CA SER A 276 -16.97 21.20 13.29
C SER A 276 -17.56 22.61 13.25
N CYS A 277 -16.79 23.66 13.56
CA CYS A 277 -17.27 25.05 13.60
C CYS A 277 -18.56 25.23 14.43
N GLY A 278 -18.73 24.46 15.51
CA GLY A 278 -19.90 24.50 16.39
C GLY A 278 -21.08 23.61 15.96
N VAL A 279 -20.95 22.89 14.84
CA VAL A 279 -21.95 21.90 14.40
C VAL A 279 -21.79 20.62 15.22
N ASP A 280 -22.91 20.04 15.65
CA ASP A 280 -22.86 18.73 16.30
C ASP A 280 -22.69 17.60 15.28
N LEU A 281 -21.54 16.94 15.33
CA LEU A 281 -21.22 15.77 14.50
C LEU A 281 -21.35 14.45 15.26
N SER A 282 -21.98 14.45 16.45
CA SER A 282 -22.27 13.23 17.20
C SER A 282 -22.93 12.10 16.37
N PRO A 283 -23.84 12.37 15.40
CA PRO A 283 -24.48 11.30 14.63
C PRO A 283 -23.53 10.54 13.70
N VAL A 284 -22.40 11.12 13.31
CA VAL A 284 -21.43 10.49 12.40
C VAL A 284 -20.23 9.87 13.12
N ARG A 285 -20.14 9.98 14.45
CA ARG A 285 -19.06 9.38 15.25
C ARG A 285 -19.00 7.85 15.20
N MET A 286 -20.06 7.21 14.73
CA MET A 286 -20.09 5.77 14.51
C MET A 286 -19.24 5.32 13.31
N TYR A 287 -18.86 6.24 12.41
CA TYR A 287 -18.06 5.95 11.22
C TYR A 287 -16.56 6.11 11.48
N ASN A 288 -16.02 5.37 12.45
CA ASN A 288 -14.58 5.31 12.68
C ASN A 288 -13.95 4.23 11.80
N LEU A 289 -12.75 4.48 11.28
CA LEU A 289 -11.95 3.44 10.66
C LEU A 289 -11.56 2.40 11.72
N LEU A 290 -11.66 1.12 11.39
CA LEU A 290 -11.17 0.01 12.24
C LEU A 290 -9.70 -0.29 11.98
N GLU A 291 -9.22 0.06 10.79
CA GLU A 291 -7.85 -0.16 10.37
C GLU A 291 -7.39 0.97 9.45
N TYR A 292 -6.15 1.38 9.61
CA TYR A 292 -5.50 2.39 8.78
C TYR A 292 -4.20 1.81 8.21
N ARG A 293 -4.07 1.74 6.87
CA ARG A 293 -3.03 0.98 6.15
C ARG A 293 -2.14 1.88 5.29
N ASP A 294 -1.10 1.30 4.68
CA ASP A 294 -0.15 1.95 3.77
C ASP A 294 0.68 3.08 4.40
N ILE A 295 1.13 2.84 5.63
CA ILE A 295 1.78 3.89 6.43
C ILE A 295 3.28 3.70 6.42
N ASP A 296 4.01 4.76 6.12
CA ASP A 296 5.44 4.77 6.34
C ASP A 296 5.71 4.92 7.84
N ILE A 297 6.05 3.81 8.48
CA ILE A 297 6.29 3.74 9.93
C ILE A 297 7.44 4.69 10.32
N SER A 298 8.41 4.92 9.44
CA SER A 298 9.57 5.76 9.74
C SER A 298 9.24 7.25 9.83
N THR A 299 8.17 7.69 9.15
CA THR A 299 7.81 9.11 9.06
C THR A 299 6.50 9.45 9.76
N PHE A 300 5.69 8.45 10.11
CA PHE A 300 4.43 8.67 10.79
C PHE A 300 4.68 9.11 12.24
N GLU A 301 3.96 10.13 12.69
CA GLU A 301 4.11 10.67 14.04
C GLU A 301 3.28 9.85 15.02
N TYR A 302 3.94 9.12 15.92
CA TYR A 302 3.29 8.34 16.97
C TYR A 302 4.24 8.11 18.16
N GLN A 303 3.66 7.80 19.31
CA GLN A 303 4.39 7.38 20.51
C GLN A 303 4.07 5.92 20.83
N ILE A 304 5.10 5.11 21.01
CA ILE A 304 4.98 3.73 21.48
C ILE A 304 4.64 3.73 22.98
N CYS A 305 3.57 3.04 23.33
CA CYS A 305 3.03 2.97 24.69
C CYS A 305 3.22 1.61 25.37
N SER A 306 3.75 0.60 24.70
CA SER A 306 3.98 -0.74 25.25
C SER A 306 5.27 -1.39 24.74
N GLY A 307 5.65 -2.51 25.35
CA GLY A 307 6.53 -3.47 24.69
C GLY A 307 5.83 -4.12 23.49
N GLU A 308 6.63 -4.78 22.65
CA GLU A 308 6.15 -5.60 21.54
C GLU A 308 5.43 -6.84 22.06
N PHE A 309 4.35 -7.23 21.39
CA PHE A 309 3.61 -8.46 21.69
C PHE A 309 3.18 -9.18 20.40
N PRO A 310 3.39 -10.51 20.29
CA PRO A 310 2.80 -11.30 19.23
C PRO A 310 1.30 -11.48 19.51
N PHE A 311 0.47 -11.40 18.47
CA PHE A 311 -0.97 -11.61 18.62
C PHE A 311 -1.56 -12.67 17.71
N LEU A 312 -0.93 -12.98 16.57
CA LEU A 312 -1.38 -14.01 15.65
C LEU A 312 -0.21 -14.79 15.03
N HIS A 313 -0.31 -16.11 14.89
CA HIS A 313 0.63 -16.93 14.12
C HIS A 313 -0.11 -17.79 13.10
N LEU A 314 0.07 -17.51 11.80
CA LEU A 314 -0.78 -18.07 10.72
C LEU A 314 -0.56 -19.57 10.46
N GLY A 315 0.56 -20.13 10.92
CA GLY A 315 0.84 -21.57 10.86
C GLY A 315 0.39 -22.39 12.06
N GLU A 316 0.08 -21.72 13.18
CA GLU A 316 -0.19 -22.38 14.46
C GLU A 316 -1.63 -22.18 14.92
N GLU A 317 -2.24 -21.06 14.56
CA GLU A 317 -3.56 -20.66 15.03
C GLU A 317 -4.62 -20.80 13.93
N ASP A 318 -5.87 -20.99 14.36
CA ASP A 318 -7.01 -21.15 13.46
C ASP A 318 -7.38 -19.79 12.83
N THR A 319 -7.13 -19.66 11.53
CA THR A 319 -7.46 -18.45 10.77
C THR A 319 -8.93 -18.37 10.33
N GLN A 320 -9.75 -19.39 10.65
CA GLN A 320 -11.19 -19.40 10.37
C GLN A 320 -11.99 -18.81 11.52
N LEU A 321 -11.72 -19.25 12.75
CA LEU A 321 -12.39 -18.77 13.95
C LEU A 321 -11.44 -18.81 15.15
N LEU A 322 -10.97 -17.64 15.55
CA LEU A 322 -10.14 -17.46 16.73
C LEU A 322 -10.67 -16.29 17.55
N SER A 323 -10.65 -16.44 18.87
CA SER A 323 -10.76 -15.32 19.81
C SER A 323 -9.73 -15.52 20.91
N LYS A 324 -8.78 -14.60 21.01
CA LYS A 324 -7.62 -14.69 21.90
C LYS A 324 -7.45 -13.42 22.69
N LYS A 325 -7.26 -13.55 24.01
CA LYS A 325 -6.97 -12.41 24.90
C LYS A 325 -5.48 -12.33 25.21
N ILE A 326 -4.95 -11.10 25.19
CA ILE A 326 -3.53 -10.78 25.38
C ILE A 326 -3.46 -9.64 26.39
N GLU A 327 -2.73 -9.83 27.48
CA GLU A 327 -2.49 -8.77 28.46
C GLU A 327 -1.23 -7.99 28.07
N VAL A 328 -1.38 -6.68 27.88
CA VAL A 328 -0.29 -5.79 27.47
C VAL A 328 -0.10 -4.71 28.51
N ARG A 329 1.12 -4.61 29.05
CA ARG A 329 1.48 -3.59 30.04
C ARG A 329 1.98 -2.32 29.36
N CYS A 330 1.39 -1.18 29.74
CA CYS A 330 1.80 0.13 29.26
C CYS A 330 3.13 0.55 29.88
N THR A 331 4.04 1.03 29.03
CA THR A 331 5.39 1.51 29.39
C THR A 331 5.46 3.04 29.40
N SER A 332 4.49 3.72 28.80
CA SER A 332 4.34 5.17 28.87
C SER A 332 2.89 5.55 29.19
N ALA A 333 2.71 6.74 29.76
CA ALA A 333 1.39 7.36 29.83
C ALA A 333 1.01 7.95 28.46
N GLY A 334 -0.29 8.02 28.17
CA GLY A 334 -0.78 8.56 26.91
C GLY A 334 -2.24 8.20 26.66
N LEU A 335 -2.74 8.57 25.48
CA LEU A 335 -4.06 8.17 25.01
C LEU A 335 -3.85 7.11 23.93
N VAL A 336 -4.02 5.83 24.28
CA VAL A 336 -3.78 4.72 23.37
C VAL A 336 -4.94 4.62 22.39
N GLU A 337 -4.64 4.75 21.10
CA GLU A 337 -5.67 4.78 20.06
C GLU A 337 -5.82 3.46 19.31
N GLY A 338 -4.81 2.61 19.41
CA GLY A 338 -4.74 1.41 18.61
C GLY A 338 -3.42 0.65 18.75
N VAL A 339 -3.24 -0.29 17.83
CA VAL A 339 -2.07 -1.17 17.72
C VAL A 339 -1.40 -0.92 16.37
N LEU A 340 -0.17 -0.43 16.38
CA LEU A 340 0.70 -0.53 15.20
C LEU A 340 1.10 -1.99 15.05
N TYR A 341 0.89 -2.58 13.89
CA TYR A 341 1.27 -3.97 13.65
C TYR A 341 2.09 -4.17 12.38
N TRP A 342 2.82 -5.29 12.38
CA TRP A 342 3.63 -5.77 11.27
C TRP A 342 3.72 -7.29 11.28
N TRP A 343 4.31 -7.84 10.24
CA TRP A 343 4.51 -9.28 10.05
C TRP A 343 5.98 -9.64 10.18
N GLN A 344 6.23 -10.77 10.83
CA GLN A 344 7.55 -11.31 11.06
C GLN A 344 7.67 -12.68 10.39
N LEU A 345 8.66 -12.82 9.51
CA LEU A 345 9.11 -14.08 8.90
C LEU A 345 10.56 -14.33 9.33
N GLU A 346 10.77 -15.20 10.32
CA GLU A 346 12.09 -15.47 10.90
C GLU A 346 12.86 -14.16 11.25
N ASN A 347 13.89 -13.81 10.48
CA ASN A 347 14.72 -12.63 10.68
C ASN A 347 14.26 -11.39 9.88
N TYR A 348 13.20 -11.51 9.07
CA TYR A 348 12.64 -10.42 8.29
C TYR A 348 11.37 -9.89 8.93
N SER A 349 11.27 -8.55 8.96
CA SER A 349 10.17 -7.83 9.56
C SER A 349 9.63 -6.81 8.56
N THR A 350 8.32 -6.81 8.31
CA THR A 350 7.68 -5.76 7.49
C THR A 350 7.62 -4.42 8.21
N ARG A 351 8.07 -4.34 9.48
CA ARG A 351 8.21 -3.10 10.24
C ARG A 351 9.13 -2.07 9.57
N HIS A 352 10.04 -2.54 8.71
CA HIS A 352 10.92 -1.67 7.93
C HIS A 352 10.29 -1.20 6.61
N ASP A 353 9.07 -1.66 6.29
CA ASP A 353 8.33 -1.36 5.07
C ASP A 353 7.12 -0.44 5.36
N ARG A 354 5.93 -0.77 4.84
CA ARG A 354 4.67 -0.14 5.27
C ARG A 354 4.08 -0.90 6.45
N GLY A 355 3.53 -0.14 7.39
CA GLY A 355 2.74 -0.65 8.49
C GLY A 355 1.27 -0.35 8.33
N ALA A 356 0.51 -0.92 9.26
CA ALA A 356 -0.89 -0.62 9.46
C ALA A 356 -1.19 -0.50 10.95
N PHE A 357 -2.23 0.26 11.28
CA PHE A 357 -2.77 0.35 12.64
C PHE A 357 -4.14 -0.30 12.69
N PHE A 358 -4.37 -1.15 13.69
CA PHE A 358 -5.72 -1.40 14.18
C PHE A 358 -6.14 -0.24 15.07
N ILE A 359 -7.34 0.26 14.87
CA ILE A 359 -7.87 1.43 15.57
C ILE A 359 -8.94 0.96 16.56
N PHE A 360 -8.77 1.28 17.83
CA PHE A 360 -9.76 0.92 18.84
C PHE A 360 -11.07 1.67 18.63
N LYS A 361 -12.18 1.17 19.15
CA LYS A 361 -13.45 1.89 19.03
C LYS A 361 -13.37 3.26 19.72
N GLU A 362 -12.76 3.31 20.89
CA GLU A 362 -12.51 4.52 21.67
C GLU A 362 -11.06 4.54 22.15
N PRO A 363 -10.38 5.70 22.14
CA PRO A 363 -9.05 5.81 22.72
C PRO A 363 -9.05 5.57 24.23
N LEU A 364 -8.01 4.91 24.73
CA LEU A 364 -7.88 4.48 26.11
C LEU A 364 -6.85 5.35 26.85
N PRO A 365 -7.23 6.14 27.88
CA PRO A 365 -6.27 6.88 28.68
C PRO A 365 -5.50 5.91 29.58
N VAL A 366 -4.17 5.91 29.49
CA VAL A 366 -3.32 4.99 30.25
C VAL A 366 -2.21 5.71 31.00
N SER A 367 -1.75 5.08 32.08
CA SER A 367 -0.56 5.46 32.83
C SER A 367 0.49 4.36 32.72
N ILE A 368 1.73 4.68 33.12
CA ILE A 368 2.79 3.68 33.22
C ILE A 368 2.34 2.56 34.17
N GLY A 369 2.44 1.31 33.71
CA GLY A 369 2.05 0.13 34.47
C GLY A 369 0.58 -0.29 34.31
N THR A 370 -0.28 0.53 33.68
CA THR A 370 -1.64 0.13 33.30
C THR A 370 -1.60 -1.12 32.41
N THR A 371 -2.44 -2.11 32.70
CA THR A 371 -2.58 -3.31 31.86
C THR A 371 -3.84 -3.17 31.01
N ILE A 372 -3.68 -3.35 29.70
CA ILE A 372 -4.79 -3.41 28.74
C ILE A 372 -4.96 -4.87 28.33
N THR A 373 -6.20 -5.34 28.29
CA THR A 373 -6.54 -6.61 27.63
C THR A 373 -6.87 -6.34 26.17
N ILE A 374 -6.08 -6.91 25.26
CA ILE A 374 -6.34 -6.92 23.83
C ILE A 374 -7.05 -8.22 23.47
N THR A 375 -8.19 -8.13 22.82
CA THR A 375 -8.88 -9.28 22.22
C THR A 375 -8.60 -9.27 20.72
N CYS A 376 -7.94 -10.32 20.25
CA CYS A 376 -7.71 -10.61 18.84
C CYS A 376 -8.75 -11.61 18.36
N ASP A 377 -9.65 -11.16 17.50
CA ASP A 377 -10.65 -11.98 16.85
C ASP A 377 -10.26 -12.20 15.38
N VAL A 378 -10.29 -13.45 14.93
CA VAL A 378 -10.12 -13.81 13.52
C VAL A 378 -11.38 -14.51 13.05
N TYR A 379 -11.97 -14.01 11.97
CA TYR A 379 -13.15 -14.59 11.35
C TYR A 379 -12.99 -14.62 9.83
N CYS A 380 -12.93 -15.82 9.26
CA CYS A 380 -12.75 -16.03 7.82
C CYS A 380 -11.58 -15.18 7.26
N GLY A 381 -10.41 -15.26 7.89
CA GLY A 381 -9.21 -14.52 7.50
C GLY A 381 -9.20 -13.02 7.84
N SER A 382 -10.34 -12.43 8.21
CA SER A 382 -10.42 -11.05 8.68
C SER A 382 -9.95 -10.97 10.13
N ILE A 383 -9.06 -10.04 10.44
CA ILE A 383 -8.46 -9.85 11.77
C ILE A 383 -9.03 -8.58 12.39
N LEU A 384 -9.44 -8.63 13.64
CA LEU A 384 -9.91 -7.49 14.42
C LEU A 384 -9.21 -7.47 15.78
N LEU A 385 -8.71 -6.31 16.18
CA LEU A 385 -8.23 -6.07 17.54
C LEU A 385 -9.16 -5.11 18.28
N SER A 386 -9.58 -5.51 19.48
CA SER A 386 -10.30 -4.67 20.42
C SER A 386 -9.56 -4.60 21.76
N ALA A 387 -9.84 -3.59 22.57
CA ALA A 387 -9.09 -3.34 23.79
C ALA A 387 -9.98 -2.87 24.95
N GLU A 388 -9.63 -3.33 26.16
CA GLU A 388 -10.32 -3.01 27.41
C GLU A 388 -9.26 -2.71 28.49
N ILE A 389 -9.48 -1.69 29.32
CA ILE A 389 -8.63 -1.47 30.52
C ILE A 389 -9.13 -2.40 31.63
N LEU A 390 -8.19 -3.08 32.30
CA LEU A 390 -8.47 -3.94 33.47
C LEU A 390 -8.68 -3.16 34.76
#